data_AF-F3YX53-F1
#
_entry.id   AF-F3YX53-F1
#
_cell.length_a   1.000
_cell.length_b   1.000
_cell.length_c   1.000
_cell.angle_alpha   90.00
_cell.angle_beta   90.00
_cell.angle_gamma   90.00
#
_symmetry.space_group_name_H-M   'P 1'
#
loop_
_entity.id
_entity.type
_entity.pdbx_description
1 polymer ?
#
loop_
_entity_poly.entity_id
_entity_poly.type
_entity_poly.pdbx_seq_one_letter_code
_entity_poly.pdbx_strand_id
1 'polypeptide(L)'
;MVPPPAPDLYYRSAALDLLRQPLPSRDILRPEIYRRTPLIRDIALLCDPNVDVSDATVLNLVVKYFHAYVHPGSHKHALDLGEITGLFELFARHRDEDAQADAELMARLRDWSFALRMLVDVPKTAHIFRSIASTPLPWDSEYRGLDIGTGSGILLLAEVVQAWRNGCKNIHAVGIEIDEKVGARTGQFFRDLGVGEVVLGNAKEREVYRIMPKTPTFVSNETVAAMHERLGREDFTLINQTLLSVYGSGIMRAGFFPEALIIYAPCRKVSAILSRKNGFQIPRAYRGLSFYPRAVVIDGHIVPLNRLGDELVQHIPLASRRLLSRRW
;
A
#
# COMPACT_ATOMS: atom_id res chain seq x y z
N MET A 1 58.19 -16.94 -28.64
CA MET A 1 56.96 -16.82 -27.81
C MET A 1 57.12 -15.59 -26.93
N VAL A 2 56.30 -14.57 -27.13
CA VAL A 2 56.26 -13.37 -26.28
C VAL A 2 55.32 -13.69 -25.11
N PRO A 3 55.74 -13.48 -23.84
CA PRO A 3 54.86 -13.71 -22.70
C PRO A 3 53.68 -12.72 -22.73
N PRO A 4 52.47 -13.14 -22.28
CA PRO A 4 51.34 -12.24 -22.22
C PRO A 4 51.64 -11.07 -21.27
N PRO A 5 51.14 -9.84 -21.56
CA PRO A 5 51.31 -8.71 -20.67
C PRO A 5 50.70 -9.03 -19.30
N ALA A 6 51.41 -8.68 -18.23
CA ALA A 6 50.94 -8.88 -16.87
C ALA A 6 49.57 -8.18 -16.68
N PRO A 7 48.58 -8.82 -16.04
CA PRO A 7 47.29 -8.20 -15.82
C PRO A 7 47.47 -6.88 -15.06
N ASP A 8 47.04 -5.83 -15.75
CA ASP A 8 47.27 -4.42 -15.50
C ASP A 8 47.07 -4.00 -14.04
N LEU A 9 48.01 -3.19 -13.54
CA LEU A 9 47.91 -2.42 -12.28
C LEU A 9 46.59 -1.64 -12.17
N TYR A 10 45.96 -1.31 -13.30
CA TYR A 10 44.64 -0.69 -13.41
C TYR A 10 43.53 -1.52 -12.75
N TYR A 11 43.51 -2.84 -12.94
CA TYR A 11 42.50 -3.72 -12.32
C TYR A 11 42.68 -3.85 -10.81
N ARG A 12 43.94 -3.78 -10.32
CA ARG A 12 44.23 -3.75 -8.88
C ARG A 12 43.78 -2.45 -8.23
N SER A 13 43.98 -1.30 -8.89
CA SER A 13 43.49 0.00 -8.39
C SER A 13 41.97 0.01 -8.31
N ALA A 14 41.27 -0.38 -9.39
CA ALA A 14 39.82 -0.40 -9.41
C ALA A 14 39.22 -1.40 -8.41
N ALA A 15 39.85 -2.56 -8.22
CA ALA A 15 39.45 -3.53 -7.20
C ALA A 15 39.69 -3.02 -5.77
N LEU A 16 40.80 -2.32 -5.53
CA LEU A 16 41.08 -1.69 -4.23
C LEU A 16 40.14 -0.53 -3.94
N ASP A 17 39.76 0.26 -4.94
CA ASP A 17 38.78 1.33 -4.80
C ASP A 17 37.37 0.76 -4.53
N LEU A 18 37.00 -0.37 -5.14
CA LEU A 18 35.78 -1.13 -4.82
C LEU A 18 35.80 -1.71 -3.40
N LEU A 19 36.97 -2.14 -2.90
CA LEU A 19 37.12 -2.65 -1.53
C LEU A 19 37.17 -1.54 -0.46
N ARG A 20 37.49 -0.30 -0.87
CA ARG A 20 37.47 0.91 -0.02
C ARG A 20 36.11 1.58 0.02
N GLN A 21 35.22 1.25 -0.91
CA GLN A 21 33.85 1.71 -0.82
C GLN A 21 33.19 1.13 0.43
N PRO A 22 32.47 1.94 1.22
CA PRO A 22 31.65 1.42 2.29
C PRO A 22 30.74 0.32 1.72
N LEU A 23 30.61 -0.80 2.44
CA LEU A 23 29.66 -1.83 2.05
C LEU A 23 28.30 -1.16 1.81
N PRO A 24 27.61 -1.44 0.69
CA PRO A 24 26.33 -0.82 0.42
C PRO A 24 25.40 -1.09 1.61
N SER A 25 24.81 -0.01 2.14
CA SER A 25 23.86 -0.12 3.25
C SER A 25 22.80 -1.16 2.90
N ARG A 26 22.57 -2.07 3.85
CA ARG A 26 21.50 -3.08 3.77
C ARG A 26 20.18 -2.53 4.31
N ASP A 27 20.14 -1.26 4.70
CA ASP A 27 18.97 -0.64 5.29
C ASP A 27 17.83 -0.57 4.28
N ILE A 28 16.60 -0.69 4.76
CA ILE A 28 15.42 -0.64 3.88
C ILE A 28 15.17 0.77 3.32
N LEU A 29 15.68 1.81 3.97
CA LEU A 29 15.70 3.19 3.51
C LEU A 29 17.14 3.73 3.55
N ARG A 30 17.41 4.75 2.73
CA ARG A 30 18.64 5.54 2.87
C ARG A 30 18.68 6.23 4.25
N PRO A 31 19.80 6.16 5.00
CA PRO A 31 19.90 6.77 6.34
C PRO A 31 19.58 8.26 6.36
N GLU A 32 19.86 8.99 5.28
CA GLU A 32 19.65 10.44 5.19
C GLU A 32 18.17 10.83 5.20
N ILE A 33 17.27 9.93 4.79
CA ILE A 33 15.83 10.18 4.84
C ILE A 33 15.17 9.59 6.08
N TYR A 34 15.81 8.64 6.77
CA TYR A 34 15.25 8.01 7.94
C TYR A 34 15.23 8.97 9.12
N ARG A 35 14.11 8.99 9.85
CA ARG A 35 13.92 9.81 11.05
C ARG A 35 13.65 8.88 12.22
N ARG A 36 14.46 8.98 13.27
CA ARG A 36 14.25 8.21 14.51
C ARG A 36 13.15 8.83 15.37
N THR A 37 11.92 8.77 14.88
CA THR A 37 10.69 9.25 15.53
C THR A 37 9.71 8.08 15.70
N PRO A 38 8.85 8.09 16.74
CA PRO A 38 7.76 7.14 16.85
C PRO A 38 6.76 7.25 15.69
N LEU A 39 6.13 6.14 15.31
CA LEU A 39 5.10 6.13 14.25
C LEU A 39 3.97 7.11 14.55
N ILE A 40 3.50 7.17 15.80
CA ILE A 40 2.40 8.07 16.20
C ILE A 40 2.73 9.55 15.95
N ARG A 41 4.01 9.93 16.06
CA ARG A 41 4.47 11.30 15.77
C ARG A 41 4.47 11.58 14.28
N ASP A 42 4.84 10.59 13.46
CA ASP A 42 4.81 10.73 12.00
C ASP A 42 3.36 10.80 11.48
N ILE A 43 2.43 10.04 12.07
CA ILE A 43 1.00 10.15 11.77
C ILE A 43 0.49 11.56 12.14
N ALA A 44 0.77 12.04 13.35
CA ALA A 44 0.35 13.37 13.79
C ALA A 44 0.91 14.48 12.87
N LEU A 45 2.16 14.34 12.42
CA LEU A 45 2.78 15.27 11.47
C LEU A 45 2.07 15.26 10.11
N LEU A 46 1.69 14.09 9.61
CA LEU A 46 0.95 13.95 8.36
C LEU A 46 -0.47 14.54 8.43
N CYS A 47 -1.11 14.49 9.60
CA CYS A 47 -2.43 15.08 9.82
C CYS A 47 -2.43 16.62 9.79
N ASP A 48 -1.28 17.28 9.95
CA ASP A 48 -1.20 18.76 9.94
C ASP A 48 -1.31 19.29 8.50
N PRO A 49 -2.35 20.09 8.16
CA PRO A 49 -2.51 20.66 6.82
C PRO A 49 -1.36 21.57 6.37
N ASN A 50 -0.62 22.14 7.32
CA ASN A 50 0.48 23.07 7.02
C ASN A 50 1.81 22.34 6.74
N VAL A 51 1.82 21.02 6.89
CA VAL A 51 3.00 20.20 6.62
C VAL A 51 2.85 19.50 5.27
N ASP A 52 3.88 19.62 4.45
CA ASP A 52 3.96 18.92 3.17
C ASP A 52 4.15 17.41 3.37
N VAL A 53 3.40 16.64 2.57
CA VAL A 53 3.52 15.17 2.51
C VAL A 53 4.75 14.79 1.68
N SER A 54 5.93 15.07 2.25
CA SER A 54 7.23 14.80 1.63
C SER A 54 7.58 13.31 1.55
N ASP A 55 8.44 12.95 0.58
CA ASP A 55 8.97 11.59 0.39
C ASP A 55 9.46 10.97 1.70
N ALA A 56 10.29 11.70 2.44
CA ALA A 56 10.84 11.23 3.71
C ALA A 56 9.72 10.92 4.72
N THR A 57 8.68 11.74 4.79
CA THR A 57 7.60 11.54 5.77
C THR A 57 6.79 10.29 5.45
N VAL A 58 6.39 10.09 4.19
CA VAL A 58 5.59 8.92 3.80
C VAL A 58 6.40 7.62 3.81
N LEU A 59 7.68 7.66 3.44
CA LEU A 59 8.54 6.47 3.50
C LEU A 59 8.79 6.05 4.95
N ASN A 60 9.06 6.99 5.86
CA ASN A 60 9.20 6.69 7.29
C ASN A 60 7.91 6.11 7.87
N LEU A 61 6.75 6.69 7.52
CA LEU A 61 5.45 6.15 7.92
C LEU A 61 5.33 4.67 7.52
N VAL A 62 5.50 4.35 6.24
CA VAL A 62 5.24 2.99 5.73
C VAL A 62 6.16 1.96 6.39
N VAL A 63 7.46 2.23 6.50
CA VAL A 63 8.40 1.24 7.09
C VAL A 63 8.19 1.05 8.59
N LYS A 64 7.82 2.10 9.33
CA LYS A 64 7.48 2.01 10.75
C LYS A 64 6.11 1.38 10.97
N TYR A 65 5.16 1.64 10.07
CA TYR A 65 3.84 1.03 10.08
C TYR A 65 3.94 -0.48 9.88
N PHE A 66 4.79 -0.94 8.95
CA PHE A 66 5.12 -2.35 8.79
C PHE A 66 5.60 -2.99 10.11
N HIS A 67 6.57 -2.37 10.78
CA HIS A 67 7.05 -2.87 12.06
C HIS A 67 5.97 -2.88 13.14
N ALA A 68 5.21 -1.78 13.28
CA ALA A 68 4.14 -1.64 14.25
C ALA A 68 2.96 -2.59 14.01
N TYR A 69 2.72 -2.95 12.75
CA TYR A 69 1.74 -3.96 12.40
C TYR A 69 2.18 -5.35 12.87
N VAL A 70 3.48 -5.68 12.89
CA VAL A 70 3.94 -6.99 13.38
C VAL A 70 4.13 -7.01 14.91
N HIS A 71 4.61 -5.91 15.48
CA HIS A 71 4.97 -5.79 16.89
C HIS A 71 4.04 -4.80 17.63
N PRO A 72 3.02 -5.30 18.34
CA PRO A 72 2.11 -4.47 19.14
C PRO A 72 2.86 -3.50 20.06
N GLY A 73 2.33 -2.29 20.22
CA GLY A 73 2.94 -1.24 21.04
C GLY A 73 4.13 -0.49 20.43
N SER A 74 4.82 -1.06 19.43
CA SER A 74 6.02 -0.40 18.87
C SER A 74 5.74 0.94 18.17
N HIS A 75 4.48 1.24 17.81
CA HIS A 75 4.08 2.54 17.28
C HIS A 75 4.34 3.73 18.22
N LYS A 76 4.52 3.47 19.53
CA LYS A 76 4.78 4.48 20.57
C LYS A 76 6.27 4.77 20.75
N HIS A 77 7.16 3.97 20.18
CA HIS A 77 8.60 4.04 20.41
C HIS A 77 9.33 4.46 19.14
N ALA A 78 10.45 5.17 19.30
CA ALA A 78 11.34 5.45 18.19
C ALA A 78 12.20 4.21 17.92
N LEU A 79 12.12 3.69 16.71
CA LEU A 79 12.82 2.47 16.29
C LEU A 79 14.14 2.82 15.62
N ASP A 80 15.11 1.90 15.68
CA ASP A 80 16.31 1.98 14.86
C ASP A 80 16.06 1.40 13.47
N LEU A 81 16.67 2.00 12.45
CA LEU A 81 16.49 1.57 11.05
C LEU A 81 16.93 0.11 10.84
N GLY A 82 17.94 -0.35 11.59
CA GLY A 82 18.39 -1.73 11.59
C GLY A 82 17.34 -2.72 12.09
N GLU A 83 16.54 -2.36 13.11
CA GLU A 83 15.46 -3.20 13.64
C GLU A 83 14.36 -3.39 12.59
N ILE A 84 13.95 -2.28 11.95
CA ILE A 84 12.97 -2.31 10.87
C ILE A 84 13.49 -3.15 9.71
N THR A 85 14.75 -2.92 9.30
CA THR A 85 15.38 -3.65 8.20
C THR A 85 15.45 -5.15 8.49
N GLY A 86 15.80 -5.55 9.71
CA GLY A 86 15.82 -6.96 10.12
C GLY A 86 14.45 -7.64 9.96
N LEU A 87 13.36 -6.93 10.26
CA LEU A 87 12.01 -7.46 10.03
C LEU A 87 11.68 -7.64 8.54
N PHE A 88 12.13 -6.73 7.68
CA PHE A 88 12.00 -6.90 6.22
C PHE A 88 12.78 -8.13 5.72
N GLU A 89 13.98 -8.38 6.26
CA GLU A 89 14.77 -9.56 5.93
C GLU A 89 14.09 -10.86 6.38
N LEU A 90 13.50 -10.87 7.58
CA LEU A 90 12.70 -12.00 8.07
C LEU A 90 11.46 -12.23 7.21
N PHE A 91 10.74 -11.16 6.86
CA PHE A 91 9.59 -11.28 5.97
C PHE A 91 9.98 -11.77 4.58
N ALA A 92 11.11 -11.37 4.01
CA ALA A 92 11.56 -11.89 2.73
C ALA A 92 11.76 -13.43 2.75
N ARG A 93 12.03 -14.01 3.93
CA ARG A 93 12.28 -15.45 4.16
C ARG A 93 11.18 -16.16 4.92
N HIS A 94 10.01 -15.55 5.14
CA HIS A 94 8.96 -16.09 6.02
C HIS A 94 8.42 -17.47 5.61
N ARG A 95 8.69 -17.90 4.37
CA ARG A 95 8.30 -19.18 3.79
C ARG A 95 9.42 -20.22 3.79
N ASP A 96 10.63 -19.83 4.18
CA ASP A 96 11.77 -20.72 4.26
C ASP A 96 11.68 -21.47 5.60
N GLU A 97 11.46 -22.78 5.55
CA GLU A 97 11.31 -23.63 6.74
C GLU A 97 12.62 -23.75 7.55
N ASP A 98 13.76 -23.52 6.89
CA ASP A 98 15.11 -23.57 7.49
C ASP A 98 15.55 -22.25 8.16
N ALA A 99 14.72 -21.22 8.15
CA ALA A 99 15.05 -19.95 8.79
C ALA A 99 15.14 -20.13 10.32
N GLN A 100 16.35 -20.00 10.88
CA GLN A 100 16.63 -19.98 12.33
C GLN A 100 16.11 -18.69 13.01
N ALA A 101 14.82 -18.40 12.83
CA ALA A 101 14.15 -17.26 13.43
C ALA A 101 13.15 -17.74 14.50
N ASP A 102 12.72 -16.82 15.36
CA ASP A 102 11.66 -17.04 16.33
C ASP A 102 10.41 -17.62 15.64
N ALA A 103 10.05 -18.86 16.00
CA ALA A 103 8.95 -19.60 15.39
C ALA A 103 7.61 -18.87 15.50
N GLU A 104 7.38 -18.14 16.60
CA GLU A 104 6.14 -17.38 16.82
C GLU A 104 6.08 -16.16 15.89
N LEU A 105 7.19 -15.41 15.77
CA LEU A 105 7.28 -14.30 14.82
C LEU A 105 7.07 -14.79 13.39
N MET A 106 7.70 -15.89 13.00
CA MET A 106 7.56 -16.46 11.66
C MET A 106 6.14 -16.94 11.37
N ALA A 107 5.45 -17.52 12.37
CA ALA A 107 4.04 -17.88 12.26
C ALA A 107 3.16 -16.64 12.02
N ARG A 108 3.38 -15.54 12.78
CA ARG A 108 2.69 -14.26 12.56
C ARG A 108 2.92 -13.69 11.17
N LEU A 109 4.17 -13.68 10.68
CA LEU A 109 4.51 -13.20 9.35
C LEU A 109 3.84 -14.03 8.24
N ARG A 110 3.64 -15.33 8.44
CA ARG A 110 2.89 -16.21 7.53
C ARG A 110 1.39 -15.92 7.56
N ASP A 111 0.81 -15.89 8.76
CA ASP A 111 -0.62 -15.64 8.95
C ASP A 111 -1.05 -14.28 8.38
N TRP A 112 -0.19 -13.26 8.47
CA TRP A 112 -0.48 -11.92 7.97
C TRP A 112 0.20 -11.59 6.63
N SER A 113 0.75 -12.60 5.95
CA SER A 113 1.53 -12.42 4.72
C SER A 113 0.78 -11.62 3.66
N PHE A 114 -0.52 -11.88 3.50
CA PHE A 114 -1.37 -11.16 2.55
C PHE A 114 -1.43 -9.65 2.85
N ALA A 115 -1.76 -9.29 4.10
CA ALA A 115 -1.85 -7.89 4.54
C ALA A 115 -0.50 -7.16 4.49
N LEU A 116 0.60 -7.87 4.80
CA LEU A 116 1.94 -7.32 4.87
C LEU A 116 2.56 -7.03 3.49
N ARG A 117 2.16 -7.76 2.44
CA ARG A 117 2.75 -7.62 1.10
C ARG A 117 2.69 -6.19 0.56
N MET A 118 1.58 -5.49 0.78
CA MET A 118 1.44 -4.09 0.37
C MET A 118 2.46 -3.21 1.11
N LEU A 119 2.56 -3.34 2.42
CA LEU A 119 3.52 -2.58 3.23
C LEU A 119 4.98 -2.83 2.83
N VAL A 120 5.28 -4.03 2.31
CA VAL A 120 6.61 -4.39 1.83
C VAL A 120 6.88 -3.93 0.39
N ASP A 121 5.86 -3.50 -0.37
CA ASP A 121 6.01 -2.70 -1.60
C ASP A 121 6.11 -1.21 -1.22
N VAL A 122 7.16 -0.86 -0.47
CA VAL A 122 7.30 0.44 0.23
C VAL A 122 7.09 1.64 -0.70
N PRO A 123 7.76 1.74 -1.87
CA PRO A 123 7.60 2.91 -2.75
C PRO A 123 6.18 3.05 -3.28
N LYS A 124 5.54 1.95 -3.70
CA LYS A 124 4.17 1.96 -4.19
C LYS A 124 3.19 2.37 -3.11
N THR A 125 3.30 1.77 -1.93
CA THR A 125 2.40 2.06 -0.81
C THR A 125 2.55 3.50 -0.35
N ALA A 126 3.77 4.03 -0.29
CA ALA A 126 4.03 5.43 0.04
C ALA A 126 3.44 6.38 -1.02
N HIS A 127 3.53 6.05 -2.32
CA HIS A 127 2.91 6.82 -3.39
C HIS A 127 1.38 6.85 -3.27
N ILE A 128 0.75 5.69 -3.11
CA ILE A 128 -0.71 5.57 -2.97
C ILE A 128 -1.19 6.32 -1.72
N PHE A 129 -0.53 6.09 -0.59
CA PHE A 129 -0.83 6.78 0.66
C PHE A 129 -0.77 8.29 0.47
N ARG A 130 0.30 8.81 -0.16
CA ARG A 130 0.47 10.24 -0.42
C ARG A 130 -0.67 10.82 -1.26
N SER A 131 -1.06 10.15 -2.34
CA SER A 131 -2.15 10.62 -3.21
C SER A 131 -3.46 10.72 -2.42
N ILE A 132 -3.85 9.68 -1.68
CA ILE A 132 -5.08 9.70 -0.88
C ILE A 132 -5.00 10.79 0.19
N ALA A 133 -3.94 10.80 1.00
CA ALA A 133 -3.74 11.74 2.09
C ALA A 133 -3.73 13.21 1.62
N SER A 134 -3.24 13.47 0.41
CA SER A 134 -3.12 14.83 -0.14
C SER A 134 -4.33 15.27 -0.96
N THR A 135 -5.25 14.36 -1.28
CA THR A 135 -6.42 14.68 -2.11
C THR A 135 -7.35 15.64 -1.37
N PRO A 136 -7.64 16.83 -1.92
CA PRO A 136 -8.59 17.77 -1.33
C PRO A 136 -10.00 17.17 -1.30
N LEU A 137 -10.73 17.44 -0.22
CA LEU A 137 -12.13 17.02 -0.08
C LEU A 137 -13.06 18.23 -0.27
N PRO A 138 -14.24 18.03 -0.88
CA PRO A 138 -15.28 19.06 -0.84
C PRO A 138 -15.69 19.30 0.62
N TRP A 139 -15.91 20.57 0.96
CA TRP A 139 -16.17 20.98 2.35
C TRP A 139 -17.45 20.34 2.90
N ASP A 140 -17.30 19.43 3.85
CA ASP A 140 -18.34 18.95 4.75
C ASP A 140 -17.75 18.75 6.15
N SER A 141 -18.58 18.93 7.18
CA SER A 141 -18.19 18.81 8.58
C SER A 141 -18.02 17.36 9.05
N GLU A 142 -18.56 16.39 8.31
CA GLU A 142 -18.55 14.96 8.62
C GLU A 142 -17.85 14.16 7.52
N TYR A 143 -16.76 13.47 7.87
CA TYR A 143 -16.03 12.58 6.97
C TYR A 143 -16.48 11.14 7.15
N ARG A 144 -16.74 10.46 6.04
CA ARG A 144 -17.11 9.03 6.01
C ARG A 144 -16.17 8.28 5.07
N GLY A 145 -15.18 7.58 5.63
CA GLY A 145 -14.21 6.79 4.87
C GLY A 145 -14.58 5.31 4.83
N LEU A 146 -14.44 4.67 3.68
CA LEU A 146 -14.75 3.25 3.49
C LEU A 146 -13.61 2.55 2.75
N ASP A 147 -12.86 1.71 3.44
CA ASP A 147 -11.79 0.90 2.87
C ASP A 147 -12.23 -0.55 2.68
N ILE A 148 -12.19 -1.05 1.44
CA ILE A 148 -12.70 -2.38 1.08
C ILE A 148 -11.54 -3.33 0.77
N GLY A 149 -11.50 -4.46 1.47
CA GLY A 149 -10.34 -5.35 1.45
C GLY A 149 -9.21 -4.73 2.27
N THR A 150 -9.54 -4.32 3.50
CA THR A 150 -8.72 -3.44 4.35
C THR A 150 -7.29 -3.94 4.52
N GLY A 151 -7.06 -5.25 4.58
CA GLY A 151 -5.74 -5.84 4.71
C GLY A 151 -5.05 -5.27 5.95
N SER A 152 -3.91 -4.60 5.76
CA SER A 152 -3.19 -3.94 6.87
C SER A 152 -3.79 -2.62 7.35
N GLY A 153 -4.81 -2.09 6.67
CA GLY A 153 -5.48 -0.83 6.95
C GLY A 153 -4.70 0.43 6.53
N ILE A 154 -3.59 0.29 5.82
CA ILE A 154 -2.77 1.46 5.44
C ILE A 154 -3.53 2.47 4.57
N LEU A 155 -4.51 2.03 3.76
CA LEU A 155 -5.35 2.91 2.97
C LEU A 155 -6.43 3.59 3.81
N LEU A 156 -7.07 2.85 4.72
CA LEU A 156 -7.95 3.45 5.73
C LEU A 156 -7.22 4.51 6.59
N LEU A 157 -5.96 4.29 6.95
CA LEU A 157 -5.15 5.31 7.63
C LEU A 157 -4.93 6.53 6.71
N ALA A 158 -4.65 6.32 5.43
CA ALA A 158 -4.49 7.41 4.46
C ALA A 158 -5.76 8.28 4.37
N GLU A 159 -6.94 7.64 4.39
CA GLU A 159 -8.25 8.31 4.43
C GLU A 159 -8.44 9.13 5.73
N VAL A 160 -8.05 8.58 6.88
CA VAL A 160 -8.12 9.32 8.16
C VAL A 160 -7.19 10.53 8.11
N VAL A 161 -5.96 10.37 7.63
CA VAL A 161 -5.01 11.48 7.46
C VAL A 161 -5.58 12.52 6.49
N GLN A 162 -6.15 12.11 5.36
CA GLN A 162 -6.82 12.99 4.41
C GLN A 162 -7.89 13.83 5.11
N ALA A 163 -8.75 13.20 5.91
CA ALA A 163 -9.84 13.88 6.61
C ALA A 163 -9.32 14.94 7.60
N TRP A 164 -8.32 14.61 8.41
CA TRP A 164 -7.70 15.56 9.34
C TRP A 164 -7.06 16.74 8.62
N ARG A 165 -6.32 16.48 7.54
CA ARG A 165 -5.70 17.53 6.71
C ARG A 165 -6.74 18.45 6.07
N ASN A 166 -7.92 17.95 5.75
CA ASN A 166 -9.02 18.77 5.23
C ASN A 166 -9.84 19.44 6.34
N GLY A 167 -9.41 19.36 7.60
CA GLY A 167 -10.05 20.04 8.73
C GLY A 167 -11.34 19.38 9.23
N CYS A 168 -11.61 18.13 8.85
CA CYS A 168 -12.77 17.39 9.33
C CYS A 168 -12.63 17.11 10.83
N LYS A 169 -13.69 17.40 11.60
CA LYS A 169 -13.71 17.18 13.06
C LYS A 169 -14.38 15.86 13.45
N ASN A 170 -15.38 15.45 12.68
CA ASN A 170 -16.12 14.21 12.90
C ASN A 170 -15.73 13.22 11.80
N ILE A 171 -14.90 12.24 12.15
CA ILE A 171 -14.35 11.26 11.21
C ILE A 171 -14.91 9.89 11.56
N HIS A 172 -15.65 9.30 10.63
CA HIS A 172 -16.14 7.93 10.71
C HIS A 172 -15.51 7.12 9.59
N ALA A 173 -14.43 6.41 9.90
CA ALA A 173 -13.66 5.62 8.94
C ALA A 173 -13.82 4.13 9.26
N VAL A 174 -14.29 3.35 8.29
CA VAL A 174 -14.53 1.91 8.46
C VAL A 174 -13.87 1.09 7.36
N GLY A 175 -13.16 0.05 7.77
CA GLY A 175 -12.59 -0.96 6.89
C GLY A 175 -13.42 -2.25 6.87
N ILE A 176 -13.62 -2.85 5.71
CA ILE A 176 -14.22 -4.18 5.54
C ILE A 176 -13.12 -5.19 5.19
N GLU A 177 -12.96 -6.21 6.04
CA GLU A 177 -12.03 -7.33 5.83
C GLU A 177 -12.77 -8.66 5.85
N ILE A 178 -12.39 -9.59 4.97
CA ILE A 178 -12.99 -10.92 4.88
C ILE A 178 -12.20 -11.98 5.66
N ASP A 179 -10.88 -11.82 5.77
CA ASP A 179 -10.02 -12.73 6.52
C ASP A 179 -10.07 -12.43 8.02
N GLU A 180 -10.50 -13.41 8.82
CA GLU A 180 -10.70 -13.25 10.26
C GLU A 180 -9.39 -12.90 10.99
N LYS A 181 -8.27 -13.53 10.65
CA LYS A 181 -6.98 -13.31 11.32
C LYS A 181 -6.44 -11.92 11.02
N VAL A 182 -6.53 -11.50 9.75
CA VAL A 182 -6.12 -10.17 9.31
C VAL A 182 -7.04 -9.12 9.92
N GLY A 183 -8.36 -9.30 9.83
CA GLY A 183 -9.34 -8.34 10.37
C GLY A 183 -9.22 -8.16 11.88
N ALA A 184 -9.01 -9.25 12.64
CA ALA A 184 -8.75 -9.17 14.08
C ALA A 184 -7.46 -8.39 14.38
N ARG A 185 -6.38 -8.66 13.63
CA ARG A 185 -5.10 -7.98 13.81
C ARG A 185 -5.19 -6.49 13.48
N THR A 186 -5.77 -6.15 12.33
CA THR A 186 -5.92 -4.76 11.87
C THR A 186 -6.87 -4.00 12.76
N GLY A 187 -7.99 -4.60 13.15
CA GLY A 187 -8.92 -4.02 14.11
C GLY A 187 -8.27 -3.70 15.46
N GLN A 188 -7.43 -4.61 15.99
CA GLN A 188 -6.65 -4.30 17.19
C GLN A 188 -5.66 -3.16 16.96
N PHE A 189 -4.96 -3.14 15.83
CA PHE A 189 -4.01 -2.06 15.53
C PHE A 189 -4.69 -0.70 15.46
N PHE A 190 -5.87 -0.65 14.83
CA PHE A 190 -6.66 0.56 14.68
C PHE A 190 -7.22 1.07 16.01
N ARG A 191 -7.63 0.16 16.91
CA ARG A 191 -7.98 0.50 18.30
C ARG A 191 -6.79 1.11 19.04
N ASP A 192 -5.60 0.54 18.90
CA ASP A 192 -4.39 1.04 19.57
C ASP A 192 -3.99 2.44 19.06
N LEU A 193 -4.16 2.69 17.75
CA LEU A 193 -3.90 3.98 17.12
C LEU A 193 -5.02 5.01 17.34
N GLY A 194 -6.24 4.56 17.61
CA GLY A 194 -7.43 5.40 17.74
C GLY A 194 -7.93 5.99 16.40
N VAL A 195 -7.80 5.25 15.30
CA VAL A 195 -8.02 5.78 13.92
C VAL A 195 -9.01 4.96 13.09
N GLY A 196 -10.26 4.85 13.54
CA GLY A 196 -11.34 4.17 12.79
C GLY A 196 -11.58 2.73 13.23
N GLU A 197 -12.40 2.02 12.48
CA GLU A 197 -12.91 0.69 12.83
C GLU A 197 -12.70 -0.32 11.69
N VAL A 198 -12.57 -1.59 12.04
CA VAL A 198 -12.50 -2.70 11.06
C VAL A 198 -13.60 -3.68 11.38
N VAL A 199 -14.42 -3.99 10.37
CA VAL A 199 -15.51 -4.95 10.46
C VAL A 199 -15.18 -6.18 9.62
N LEU A 200 -15.54 -7.35 10.14
CA LEU A 200 -15.47 -8.59 9.36
C LEU A 200 -16.70 -8.69 8.47
N GLY A 201 -16.49 -8.91 7.18
CA GLY A 201 -17.59 -9.10 6.24
C GLY A 201 -17.14 -9.24 4.79
N ASN A 202 -18.07 -9.73 3.97
CA ASN A 202 -17.85 -9.92 2.55
C ASN A 202 -18.42 -8.71 1.78
N ALA A 203 -17.55 -7.89 1.19
CA ALA A 203 -17.94 -6.70 0.43
C ALA A 203 -18.78 -6.97 -0.84
N LYS A 204 -18.94 -8.23 -1.22
CA LYS A 204 -19.88 -8.64 -2.28
C LYS A 204 -21.34 -8.63 -1.82
N GLU A 205 -21.58 -8.72 -0.51
CA GLU A 205 -22.90 -8.81 0.08
C GLU A 205 -23.42 -7.41 0.47
N ARG A 206 -24.71 -7.16 0.31
CA ARG A 206 -25.29 -5.83 0.57
C ARG A 206 -25.34 -5.52 2.07
N GLU A 207 -25.52 -6.55 2.87
CA GLU A 207 -25.70 -6.51 4.32
C GLU A 207 -24.51 -5.89 5.04
N VAL A 208 -23.29 -6.14 4.58
CA VAL A 208 -22.09 -5.59 5.21
C VAL A 208 -22.13 -4.06 5.22
N TYR A 209 -22.66 -3.43 4.17
CA TYR A 209 -22.70 -1.96 4.07
C TYR A 209 -23.67 -1.29 5.06
N ARG A 210 -24.46 -2.04 5.83
CA ARG A 210 -25.30 -1.47 6.91
C ARG A 210 -24.47 -0.82 8.02
N ILE A 211 -23.19 -1.18 8.14
CA ILE A 211 -22.21 -0.53 9.03
C ILE A 211 -21.97 0.95 8.68
N MET A 212 -22.26 1.34 7.44
CA MET A 212 -22.15 2.73 6.97
C MET A 212 -23.45 3.14 6.27
N PRO A 213 -24.49 3.53 7.02
CA PRO A 213 -25.81 3.79 6.44
C PRO A 213 -25.85 5.05 5.56
N LYS A 214 -24.96 6.02 5.83
CA LYS A 214 -24.80 7.23 5.01
C LYS A 214 -23.78 7.00 3.90
N THR A 215 -23.92 7.70 2.79
CA THR A 215 -22.97 7.61 1.67
C THR A 215 -21.54 7.98 2.12
N PRO A 216 -20.54 7.14 1.83
CA PRO A 216 -19.13 7.48 2.01
C PRO A 216 -18.74 8.79 1.31
N THR A 217 -17.86 9.56 1.94
CA THR A 217 -17.19 10.72 1.35
C THR A 217 -15.99 10.28 0.50
N PHE A 218 -15.34 9.18 0.88
CA PHE A 218 -14.24 8.56 0.15
C PHE A 218 -14.34 7.04 0.22
N VAL A 219 -13.94 6.35 -0.85
CA VAL A 219 -13.88 4.88 -0.90
C VAL A 219 -12.53 4.44 -1.44
N SER A 220 -11.82 3.60 -0.69
CA SER A 220 -10.68 2.83 -1.18
C SER A 220 -11.09 1.40 -1.50
N ASN A 221 -10.70 0.91 -2.67
CA ASN A 221 -10.88 -0.49 -3.05
C ASN A 221 -9.66 -0.97 -3.85
N GLU A 222 -8.70 -1.59 -3.15
CA GLU A 222 -7.49 -2.14 -3.74
C GLU A 222 -7.59 -3.66 -3.97
N THR A 223 -8.80 -4.23 -4.06
CA THR A 223 -9.01 -5.64 -4.45
C THR A 223 -8.72 -5.90 -5.93
N VAL A 224 -7.64 -5.34 -6.46
CA VAL A 224 -7.19 -5.43 -7.86
C VAL A 224 -6.21 -6.58 -8.01
N ALA A 225 -6.48 -7.47 -8.96
CA ALA A 225 -5.60 -8.59 -9.31
C ALA A 225 -4.21 -8.13 -9.77
N ALA A 226 -3.21 -9.01 -9.70
CA ALA A 226 -1.89 -8.67 -10.22
C ALA A 226 -1.88 -8.47 -11.75
N MET A 227 -0.90 -7.73 -12.28
CA MET A 227 -0.83 -7.41 -13.73
C MET A 227 -0.78 -8.64 -14.65
N HIS A 228 -0.26 -9.75 -14.14
CA HIS A 228 -0.14 -11.02 -14.86
C HIS A 228 -1.34 -11.95 -14.63
N GLU A 229 -2.29 -11.54 -13.78
CA GLU A 229 -3.47 -12.30 -13.42
C GLU A 229 -4.72 -11.73 -14.10
N ARG A 230 -5.71 -12.59 -14.30
CA ARG A 230 -7.00 -12.17 -14.86
C ARG A 230 -7.71 -11.27 -13.87
N LEU A 231 -8.38 -10.24 -14.38
CA LEU A 231 -9.14 -9.30 -13.56
C LEU A 231 -10.11 -9.99 -12.59
N GLY A 232 -10.82 -11.02 -13.05
CA GLY A 232 -11.78 -11.77 -12.24
C GLY A 232 -11.16 -12.76 -11.25
N ARG A 233 -9.84 -12.76 -11.05
CA ARG A 233 -9.21 -13.50 -9.94
C ARG A 233 -9.54 -12.85 -8.59
N GLU A 234 -9.69 -11.53 -8.58
CA GLU A 234 -10.15 -10.76 -7.44
C GLU A 234 -11.54 -10.20 -7.73
N ASP A 235 -12.30 -9.90 -6.68
CA ASP A 235 -13.71 -9.53 -6.79
C ASP A 235 -13.95 -8.03 -7.07
N PHE A 236 -12.94 -7.29 -7.56
CA PHE A 236 -12.98 -5.83 -7.79
C PHE A 236 -14.27 -5.33 -8.44
N THR A 237 -14.67 -5.94 -9.56
CA THR A 237 -15.84 -5.50 -10.34
C THR A 237 -17.16 -5.80 -9.64
N LEU A 238 -17.23 -6.93 -8.92
CA LEU A 238 -18.43 -7.35 -8.20
C LEU A 238 -18.62 -6.51 -6.94
N ILE A 239 -17.55 -6.27 -6.19
CA ILE A 239 -17.54 -5.37 -5.03
C ILE A 239 -18.03 -3.98 -5.41
N ASN A 240 -17.46 -3.38 -6.46
CA ASN A 240 -17.89 -2.06 -6.92
C ASN A 240 -19.34 -2.07 -7.43
N GLN A 241 -19.79 -3.15 -8.07
CA GLN A 241 -21.19 -3.29 -8.46
C GLN A 241 -22.11 -3.29 -7.23
N THR A 242 -21.78 -4.07 -6.20
CA THR A 242 -22.56 -4.12 -4.96
C THR A 242 -22.57 -2.75 -4.27
N LEU A 243 -21.41 -2.11 -4.11
CA LEU A 243 -21.27 -0.77 -3.53
C LEU A 243 -22.20 0.25 -4.21
N LEU A 244 -22.14 0.34 -5.54
CA LEU A 244 -22.97 1.25 -6.32
C LEU A 244 -24.47 0.92 -6.19
N SER A 245 -24.82 -0.36 -6.08
CA SER A 245 -26.20 -0.80 -5.89
C SER A 245 -26.76 -0.50 -4.48
N VAL A 246 -25.90 -0.31 -3.48
CA VAL A 246 -26.30 0.03 -2.10
C VAL A 246 -26.51 1.53 -1.98
N TYR A 247 -25.55 2.34 -2.42
CA TYR A 247 -25.56 3.78 -2.22
C TYR A 247 -26.20 4.58 -3.38
N GLY A 248 -26.48 3.92 -4.50
CA GLY A 248 -27.13 4.52 -5.66
C GLY A 248 -26.36 5.72 -6.21
N SER A 249 -27.07 6.81 -6.54
CA SER A 249 -26.48 8.02 -7.11
C SER A 249 -25.65 8.84 -6.12
N GLY A 250 -25.83 8.65 -4.80
CA GLY A 250 -25.12 9.42 -3.77
C GLY A 250 -23.60 9.22 -3.85
N ILE A 251 -23.17 7.98 -4.09
CA ILE A 251 -21.74 7.59 -4.13
C ILE A 251 -20.98 8.24 -5.30
N MET A 252 -21.67 8.76 -6.30
CA MET A 252 -21.04 9.40 -7.45
C MET A 252 -20.27 10.67 -7.08
N ARG A 253 -20.59 11.28 -5.93
CA ARG A 253 -19.89 12.46 -5.39
C ARG A 253 -18.70 12.13 -4.49
N ALA A 254 -18.53 10.87 -4.08
CA ALA A 254 -17.42 10.49 -3.21
C ALA A 254 -16.08 10.52 -3.95
N GLY A 255 -14.98 10.69 -3.23
CA GLY A 255 -13.64 10.36 -3.73
C GLY A 255 -13.47 8.84 -3.86
N PHE A 256 -12.64 8.39 -4.80
CA PHE A 256 -12.39 6.96 -5.03
C PHE A 256 -10.92 6.71 -5.25
N PHE A 257 -10.39 5.68 -4.59
CA PHE A 257 -9.11 5.09 -4.93
C PHE A 257 -9.28 3.61 -5.34
N PRO A 258 -8.76 3.20 -6.51
CA PRO A 258 -8.33 4.07 -7.60
C PRO A 258 -9.53 4.81 -8.21
N GLU A 259 -9.31 5.96 -8.84
CA GLU A 259 -10.40 6.70 -9.52
C GLU A 259 -10.95 5.91 -10.73
N ALA A 260 -10.04 5.20 -11.40
CA ALA A 260 -10.34 4.28 -12.47
C ALA A 260 -9.24 3.21 -12.61
N LEU A 261 -9.59 2.07 -13.19
CA LEU A 261 -8.67 0.98 -13.53
C LEU A 261 -8.64 0.78 -15.04
N ILE A 262 -7.45 0.81 -15.62
CA ILE A 262 -7.21 0.49 -17.02
C ILE A 262 -6.86 -0.98 -17.15
N ILE A 263 -7.65 -1.67 -17.96
CA ILE A 263 -7.51 -3.10 -18.23
C ILE A 263 -7.23 -3.34 -19.72
N TYR A 264 -6.50 -4.40 -20.03
CA TYR A 264 -6.12 -4.77 -21.39
C TYR A 264 -6.44 -6.24 -21.69
N ALA A 265 -7.02 -6.50 -22.85
CA ALA A 265 -7.29 -7.83 -23.39
C ALA A 265 -6.33 -8.12 -24.57
N PRO A 266 -5.28 -8.95 -24.38
CA PRO A 266 -4.27 -9.21 -25.42
C PRO A 266 -4.83 -9.83 -26.70
N CYS A 267 -5.81 -10.72 -26.59
CA CYS A 267 -6.36 -11.47 -27.72
C CYS A 267 -7.04 -10.59 -28.78
N ARG A 268 -7.53 -9.40 -28.39
CA ARG A 268 -8.18 -8.44 -29.29
C ARG A 268 -7.47 -7.10 -29.36
N LYS A 269 -6.37 -6.93 -28.61
CA LYS A 269 -5.64 -5.66 -28.46
C LYS A 269 -6.55 -4.50 -28.05
N VAL A 270 -7.49 -4.76 -27.14
CA VAL A 270 -8.46 -3.77 -26.65
C VAL A 270 -8.11 -3.38 -25.23
N SER A 271 -8.15 -2.07 -24.95
CA SER A 271 -8.12 -1.52 -23.60
C SER A 271 -9.50 -1.00 -23.20
N ALA A 272 -9.83 -1.12 -21.93
CA ALA A 272 -11.03 -0.52 -21.35
C ALA A 272 -10.69 0.21 -20.05
N ILE A 273 -11.48 1.23 -19.73
CA ILE A 273 -11.36 1.99 -18.48
C ILE A 273 -12.56 1.63 -17.61
N LEU A 274 -12.31 1.08 -16.43
CA LEU A 274 -13.31 0.80 -15.41
C LEU A 274 -13.33 1.98 -14.43
N SER A 275 -14.44 2.68 -14.32
CA SER A 275 -14.57 3.84 -13.44
C SER A 275 -15.99 3.94 -12.92
N ARG A 276 -16.24 4.86 -11.98
CA ARG A 276 -17.61 5.16 -11.53
C ARG A 276 -18.59 5.41 -12.68
N LYS A 277 -18.15 6.04 -13.77
CA LYS A 277 -19.00 6.39 -14.92
C LYS A 277 -19.63 5.18 -15.62
N ASN A 278 -18.96 4.03 -15.60
CA ASN A 278 -19.48 2.77 -16.12
C ASN A 278 -19.70 1.72 -15.03
N GLY A 279 -19.77 2.15 -13.78
CA GLY A 279 -19.93 1.30 -12.60
C GLY A 279 -18.81 0.28 -12.39
N PHE A 280 -17.59 0.62 -12.85
CA PHE A 280 -16.43 -0.28 -12.89
C PHE A 280 -16.70 -1.59 -13.64
N GLN A 281 -17.59 -1.56 -14.64
CA GLN A 281 -17.98 -2.76 -15.40
C GLN A 281 -17.31 -2.82 -16.78
N ILE A 282 -16.94 -4.04 -17.18
CA ILE A 282 -16.48 -4.31 -18.54
C ILE A 282 -17.65 -4.03 -19.52
N PRO A 283 -17.43 -3.26 -20.60
CA PRO A 283 -18.47 -2.99 -21.59
C PRO A 283 -19.06 -4.29 -22.14
N ARG A 284 -20.37 -4.31 -22.40
CA ARG A 284 -21.12 -5.52 -22.80
C ARG A 284 -20.51 -6.22 -24.02
N ALA A 285 -20.00 -5.45 -24.98
CA ALA A 285 -19.33 -5.97 -26.18
C ALA A 285 -18.07 -6.80 -25.91
N TYR A 286 -17.48 -6.70 -24.70
CA TYR A 286 -16.20 -7.31 -24.35
C TYR A 286 -16.27 -8.29 -23.17
N ARG A 287 -17.45 -8.60 -22.62
CA ARG A 287 -17.59 -9.43 -21.38
C ARG A 287 -17.02 -10.85 -21.48
N GLY A 288 -16.81 -11.39 -22.68
CA GLY A 288 -16.19 -12.70 -22.89
C GLY A 288 -14.67 -12.69 -23.02
N LEU A 289 -14.02 -11.53 -22.91
CA LEU A 289 -12.56 -11.41 -23.04
C LEU A 289 -11.87 -11.53 -21.68
N SER A 290 -10.67 -12.12 -21.69
CA SER A 290 -9.76 -12.10 -20.53
C SER A 290 -9.04 -10.77 -20.47
N PHE A 291 -9.34 -9.98 -19.44
CA PHE A 291 -8.71 -8.70 -19.18
C PHE A 291 -7.67 -8.80 -18.05
N TYR A 292 -6.63 -7.98 -18.16
CA TYR A 292 -5.52 -7.89 -17.22
C TYR A 292 -5.34 -6.43 -16.80
N PRO A 293 -5.18 -6.14 -15.49
CA PRO A 293 -4.86 -4.80 -15.00
C PRO A 293 -3.56 -4.26 -15.60
N ARG A 294 -3.52 -2.97 -15.95
CA ARG A 294 -2.33 -2.33 -16.55
C ARG A 294 -1.95 -1.00 -15.92
N ALA A 295 -2.93 -0.18 -15.61
CA ALA A 295 -2.72 1.13 -15.02
C ALA A 295 -3.91 1.50 -14.15
N VAL A 296 -3.72 2.45 -13.26
CA VAL A 296 -4.78 3.09 -12.47
C VAL A 296 -4.79 4.58 -12.74
N VAL A 297 -5.92 5.21 -12.46
CA VAL A 297 -6.03 6.67 -12.42
C VAL A 297 -5.96 7.10 -10.96
N ILE A 298 -4.99 7.95 -10.67
CA ILE A 298 -4.67 8.49 -9.35
C ILE A 298 -4.34 9.97 -9.55
N ASP A 299 -4.99 10.85 -8.77
CA ASP A 299 -4.90 12.31 -8.89
C ASP A 299 -5.17 12.80 -10.33
N GLY A 300 -6.12 12.19 -11.03
CA GLY A 300 -6.44 12.47 -12.43
C GLY A 300 -5.39 12.01 -13.46
N HIS A 301 -4.31 11.37 -13.03
CA HIS A 301 -3.24 10.88 -13.91
C HIS A 301 -3.29 9.37 -14.12
N ILE A 302 -3.03 8.93 -15.34
CA ILE A 302 -2.87 7.50 -15.66
C ILE A 302 -1.46 7.06 -15.24
N VAL A 303 -1.38 6.15 -14.28
CA VAL A 303 -0.11 5.60 -13.77
C VAL A 303 -0.06 4.09 -14.06
N PRO A 304 0.92 3.61 -14.85
CA PRO A 304 1.15 2.18 -15.04
C PRO A 304 1.41 1.47 -13.70
N LEU A 305 0.78 0.31 -13.50
CA LEU A 305 0.86 -0.43 -12.23
C LEU A 305 2.31 -0.84 -11.87
N ASN A 306 3.14 -1.09 -12.89
CA ASN A 306 4.55 -1.43 -12.75
C ASN A 306 5.50 -0.22 -12.56
N ARG A 307 4.96 1.00 -12.60
CA ARG A 307 5.72 2.26 -12.38
C ARG A 307 5.26 3.02 -11.15
N LEU A 308 4.30 2.48 -10.41
CA LEU A 308 3.76 3.10 -9.22
C LEU A 308 4.85 3.22 -8.14
N GLY A 309 5.15 4.45 -7.73
CA GLY A 309 6.17 4.75 -6.73
C GLY A 309 7.61 4.73 -7.25
N ASP A 310 7.83 4.65 -8.57
CA ASP A 310 9.18 4.68 -9.18
C ASP A 310 9.99 5.90 -8.72
N GLU A 311 9.34 7.04 -8.51
CA GLU A 311 9.97 8.28 -8.05
C GLU A 311 10.53 8.17 -6.61
N LEU A 312 10.02 7.23 -5.82
CA LEU A 312 10.47 6.99 -4.44
C LEU A 312 11.55 5.89 -4.36
N VAL A 313 11.74 5.11 -5.42
CA VAL A 313 12.74 4.00 -5.48
C VAL A 313 14.17 4.50 -5.30
N GLN A 314 14.45 5.77 -5.62
CA GLN A 314 15.76 6.39 -5.40
C GLN A 314 16.17 6.39 -3.92
N HIS A 315 15.20 6.40 -2.99
CA HIS A 315 15.41 6.41 -1.55
C HIS A 315 15.61 5.01 -0.95
N ILE A 316 15.48 3.96 -1.75
CA ILE A 316 15.73 2.57 -1.36
C ILE A 316 17.12 2.15 -1.83
N PRO A 317 18.05 1.78 -0.93
CA PRO A 317 19.36 1.25 -1.30
C PRO A 317 19.23 0.05 -2.24
N LEU A 318 20.12 -0.03 -3.24
CA LEU A 318 20.03 -1.05 -4.30
C LEU A 318 20.05 -2.48 -3.73
N ALA A 319 20.85 -2.72 -2.69
CA ALA A 319 20.97 -4.01 -2.01
C ALA A 319 19.66 -4.47 -1.34
N SER A 320 18.83 -3.53 -0.92
CA SER A 320 17.59 -3.78 -0.17
C SER A 320 16.36 -3.92 -1.06
N ARG A 321 16.45 -3.52 -2.34
CA ARG A 321 15.33 -3.65 -3.31
C ARG A 321 14.85 -5.08 -3.52
N ARG A 322 15.69 -6.07 -3.24
CA ARG A 322 15.31 -7.51 -3.27
C ARG A 322 14.40 -7.93 -2.12
N LEU A 323 14.36 -7.14 -1.03
CA LEU A 323 13.51 -7.37 0.13
C LEU A 323 12.08 -6.86 -0.10
N LEU A 324 11.92 -5.96 -1.08
CA LEU A 324 10.62 -5.39 -1.41
C LEU A 324 9.78 -6.42 -2.17
N SER A 325 8.47 -6.40 -1.90
CA SER A 325 7.52 -7.17 -2.67
C SER A 325 7.27 -6.47 -4.01
N ARG A 326 7.01 -7.23 -5.06
CA ARG A 326 6.55 -6.71 -6.35
C ARG A 326 5.19 -7.30 -6.64
N ARG A 327 4.15 -6.72 -6.05
CA ARG A 327 2.78 -7.25 -6.15
C ARG A 327 2.21 -7.16 -7.56
N TRP A 328 2.63 -6.16 -8.36
CA TRP A 328 2.14 -5.88 -9.72
C TRP A 328 3.27 -5.88 -10.74
#